data_AF-A0A8J7ZAZ4-F1
#
_entry.id   AF-A0A8J7ZAZ4-F1
#
_cell.length_a   1.000
_cell.length_b   1.000
_cell.length_c   1.000
_cell.angle_alpha   90.00
_cell.angle_beta   90.00
_cell.angle_gamma   90.00
#
_symmetry.space_group_name_H-M   'P 1'
#
loop_
_entity.id
_entity.type
_entity.pdbx_description
1 polymer ?
#
loop_
_entity_poly.entity_id
_entity_poly.type
_entity_poly.pdbx_seq_one_letter_code
_entity_poly.pdbx_strand_id
1 'polypeptide(L)'
;MARWQGRSKRTKSGARYKKHHEKRKAELGRPETQTIIGEPRVKHIRTRGGNTKLRAYRYDHVNLADPTSGKTERIRILDVESNAANKEFTRRKIMTKGALISTEKGYAVITNRPGQDGFIQAVPTQFDVESTQQRTISAKKKKRQTLQVKKVGSAAGTQKKPSTTKKPVAKAPAKPKPAAKKPEPKAVADEVPTAVVDADITVSYKGKNYKFDKKITMAALKEKKVPKIVKDKVAEVREFKTWK
;
A
#
# COMPACT_ATOMS: atom_id res chain seq x y z
N MET A 1 -9.06 34.27 -12.97
CA MET A 1 -9.15 34.45 -11.51
C MET A 1 -8.23 33.46 -10.80
N ALA A 2 -7.44 33.91 -9.82
CA ALA A 2 -6.49 33.07 -9.08
C ALA A 2 -7.07 32.63 -7.73
N ARG A 3 -6.90 31.35 -7.37
CA ARG A 3 -7.30 30.83 -6.05
C ARG A 3 -6.26 31.26 -5.02
N TRP A 4 -6.68 31.82 -3.90
CA TRP A 4 -5.76 32.20 -2.82
C TRP A 4 -5.50 31.00 -1.90
N GLN A 5 -4.24 30.62 -1.71
CA GLN A 5 -3.81 29.47 -0.91
C GLN A 5 -3.19 29.89 0.44
N GLY A 6 -3.50 31.09 0.92
CA GLY A 6 -2.99 31.59 2.20
C GLY A 6 -3.64 30.89 3.41
N ARG A 7 -3.41 31.47 4.59
CA ARG A 7 -3.89 30.93 5.87
C ARG A 7 -5.41 30.78 5.88
N SER A 8 -5.89 29.74 6.56
CA SER A 8 -7.31 29.59 6.89
C SER A 8 -7.87 30.83 7.59
N LYS A 9 -9.19 31.05 7.46
CA LYS A 9 -9.90 32.16 8.10
C LYS A 9 -10.00 32.02 9.64
N ARG A 10 -9.73 30.83 10.19
CA ARG A 10 -9.90 30.50 11.62
C ARG A 10 -8.69 29.78 12.21
N THR A 11 -8.48 29.94 13.52
CA THR A 11 -7.51 29.21 14.33
C THR A 11 -7.93 27.75 14.51
N LYS A 12 -7.02 26.92 15.04
CA LYS A 12 -7.35 25.55 15.49
C LYS A 12 -8.43 25.55 16.58
N SER A 13 -8.48 26.59 17.42
CA SER A 13 -9.50 26.79 18.45
C SER A 13 -10.82 27.39 17.92
N GLY A 14 -10.91 27.75 16.65
CA GLY A 14 -12.13 28.29 16.01
C GLY A 14 -12.26 29.81 16.02
N ALA A 15 -11.39 30.53 16.73
CA ALA A 15 -11.35 32.00 16.69
C ALA A 15 -11.05 32.50 15.27
N ARG A 16 -11.73 33.57 14.84
CA ARG A 16 -11.54 34.14 13.49
C ARG A 16 -10.27 34.99 13.47
N TYR A 17 -9.41 34.76 12.48
CA TYR A 17 -8.23 35.60 12.29
C TYR A 17 -8.62 36.97 11.74
N LYS A 18 -8.05 38.04 12.31
CA LYS A 18 -8.06 39.37 11.69
C LYS A 18 -6.97 39.41 10.61
N LYS A 19 -7.35 39.83 9.41
CA LYS A 19 -6.43 39.95 8.27
C LYS A 19 -5.53 41.17 8.51
N HIS A 20 -4.21 40.97 8.44
CA HIS A 20 -3.21 42.03 8.69
C HIS A 20 -2.52 42.53 7.41
N HIS A 21 -2.69 41.84 6.28
CA HIS A 21 -2.16 42.24 4.97
C HIS A 21 -3.09 41.80 3.84
N GLU A 22 -2.94 42.39 2.66
CA GLU A 22 -3.65 41.99 1.44
C GLU A 22 -3.11 40.71 0.77
N LYS A 23 -3.80 40.18 -0.24
CA LYS A 23 -3.38 38.94 -0.92
C LYS A 23 -2.04 39.16 -1.63
N ARG A 24 -1.07 38.27 -1.42
CA ARG A 24 0.25 38.38 -2.06
C ARG A 24 0.33 37.51 -3.31
N LYS A 25 1.11 37.95 -4.31
CA LYS A 25 1.35 37.19 -5.56
C LYS A 25 1.94 35.79 -5.31
N ALA A 26 2.71 35.63 -4.24
CA ALA A 26 3.29 34.35 -3.83
C ALA A 26 2.25 33.31 -3.36
N GLU A 27 1.08 33.76 -2.91
CA GLU A 27 0.01 32.91 -2.36
C GLU A 27 -1.05 32.55 -3.41
N LEU A 28 -0.86 32.99 -4.66
CA LEU A 28 -1.79 32.76 -5.74
C LEU A 28 -1.57 31.38 -6.36
N GLY A 29 -2.60 30.55 -6.25
CA GLY A 29 -2.77 29.31 -6.96
C GLY A 29 -3.58 29.47 -8.25
N ARG A 30 -3.52 28.44 -9.09
CA ARG A 30 -4.33 28.31 -10.30
C ARG A 30 -5.51 27.37 -10.06
N PRO A 31 -6.59 27.43 -10.85
CA PRO A 31 -7.61 26.37 -10.85
C PRO A 31 -6.95 25.03 -11.19
N GLU A 32 -7.58 23.91 -10.80
CA GLU A 32 -7.11 22.57 -11.13
C GLU A 32 -7.09 22.30 -12.65
N THR A 33 -6.27 21.35 -13.08
CA THR A 33 -6.33 20.82 -14.45
C THR A 33 -7.06 19.50 -14.39
N GLN A 34 -8.11 19.38 -15.18
CA GLN A 34 -8.78 18.11 -15.38
C GLN A 34 -8.22 17.54 -16.68
N THR A 35 -7.20 16.69 -16.56
CA THR A 35 -6.59 16.04 -17.72
C THR A 35 -7.53 14.93 -18.20
N ILE A 36 -8.01 15.03 -19.43
CA ILE A 36 -8.92 14.04 -20.04
C ILE A 36 -8.21 13.28 -21.17
N ILE A 37 -8.78 12.14 -21.55
CA ILE A 37 -8.29 11.37 -22.70
C ILE A 37 -8.64 12.11 -23.99
N GLY A 38 -7.69 12.20 -24.92
CA GLY A 38 -7.87 12.81 -26.22
C GLY A 38 -6.56 13.34 -26.81
N GLU A 39 -6.65 13.99 -27.97
CA GLU A 39 -5.49 14.53 -28.68
C GLU A 39 -4.61 15.38 -27.74
N PRO A 40 -3.29 15.13 -27.70
CA PRO A 40 -2.40 15.67 -26.68
C PRO A 40 -2.36 17.20 -26.75
N ARG A 41 -2.85 17.84 -25.69
CA ARG A 41 -2.82 19.30 -25.53
C ARG A 41 -2.09 19.66 -24.26
N VAL A 42 -0.84 20.08 -24.42
CA VAL A 42 0.05 20.48 -23.31
C VAL A 42 0.35 21.97 -23.40
N LYS A 43 0.22 22.68 -22.29
CA LYS A 43 0.53 24.11 -22.20
C LYS A 43 1.77 24.35 -21.35
N HIS A 44 2.68 25.16 -21.88
CA HIS A 44 3.82 25.70 -21.13
C HIS A 44 3.34 26.87 -20.25
N ILE A 45 3.66 26.82 -18.96
CA ILE A 45 3.27 27.86 -18.00
C ILE A 45 4.49 28.31 -17.21
N ARG A 46 4.78 29.62 -17.27
CA ARG A 46 5.76 30.26 -16.41
C ARG A 46 5.29 30.27 -14.95
N THR A 47 6.19 29.89 -14.07
CA THR A 47 6.02 29.86 -12.61
C THR A 47 6.91 30.92 -11.95
N ARG A 48 6.81 31.02 -10.62
CA ARG A 48 7.65 31.96 -9.84
C ARG A 48 9.12 31.53 -9.95
N GLY A 49 10.03 32.50 -10.02
CA GLY A 49 11.47 32.25 -10.09
C GLY A 49 12.01 31.93 -11.48
N GLY A 50 11.23 32.16 -12.54
CA GLY A 50 11.68 31.99 -13.93
C GLY A 50 11.45 30.60 -14.52
N ASN A 51 11.18 29.59 -13.68
CA ASN A 51 10.94 28.21 -14.12
C ASN A 51 9.65 28.07 -14.93
N THR A 52 9.62 27.09 -15.82
CA THR A 52 8.44 26.69 -16.59
C THR A 52 7.97 25.31 -16.21
N LYS A 53 6.66 25.08 -16.24
CA LYS A 53 6.05 23.76 -16.06
C LYS A 53 5.14 23.42 -17.23
N LEU A 54 5.00 22.14 -17.50
CA LEU A 54 4.10 21.62 -18.51
C LEU A 54 2.79 21.20 -17.86
N ARG A 55 1.69 21.56 -18.51
CA ARG A 55 0.35 21.30 -18.00
C ARG A 55 -0.47 20.58 -19.05
N ALA A 56 -0.70 19.29 -18.84
CA ALA A 56 -1.54 18.49 -19.72
C ALA A 56 -3.01 18.81 -19.48
N TYR A 57 -3.73 19.20 -20.54
CA TYR A 57 -5.19 19.28 -20.54
C TYR A 57 -5.81 18.03 -21.16
N ARG A 58 -5.16 17.51 -22.19
CA ARG A 58 -5.53 16.28 -22.88
C ARG A 58 -4.28 15.47 -23.14
N TYR A 59 -4.38 14.15 -23.04
CA TYR A 59 -3.30 13.23 -23.32
C TYR A 59 -3.89 11.85 -23.61
N ASP A 60 -3.28 11.11 -24.53
CA ASP A 60 -3.80 9.84 -25.08
C ASP A 60 -2.84 8.66 -24.88
N HIS A 61 -1.56 8.92 -24.63
CA HIS A 61 -0.54 7.90 -24.43
C HIS A 61 -0.05 7.85 -22.98
N VAL A 62 0.48 6.72 -22.55
CA VAL A 62 1.15 6.56 -21.27
C VAL A 62 2.50 5.89 -21.47
N ASN A 63 3.48 6.32 -20.69
CA ASN A 63 4.73 5.59 -20.55
C ASN A 63 4.53 4.55 -19.45
N LEU A 64 4.32 3.29 -19.86
CA LEU A 64 4.15 2.16 -18.97
C LEU A 64 5.53 1.59 -18.66
N ALA A 65 5.92 1.67 -17.39
CA ALA A 65 7.18 1.13 -16.90
C ALA A 65 6.91 -0.18 -16.15
N ASP A 66 7.33 -1.29 -16.73
CA ASP A 66 7.19 -2.62 -16.14
C ASP A 66 8.35 -2.85 -15.16
N PRO A 67 8.11 -2.91 -13.84
CA PRO A 67 9.20 -3.01 -12.86
C PRO A 67 9.91 -4.36 -12.91
N THR A 68 9.23 -5.41 -13.37
CA THR A 68 9.80 -6.77 -13.49
C THR A 68 10.73 -6.91 -14.68
N SER A 69 10.37 -6.34 -15.83
CA SER A 69 11.19 -6.41 -17.04
C SER A 69 12.20 -5.26 -17.15
N GLY A 70 12.00 -4.18 -16.39
CA GLY A 70 12.80 -2.96 -16.45
C GLY A 70 12.59 -2.15 -17.74
N LYS A 71 11.64 -2.56 -18.60
CA LYS A 71 11.36 -1.90 -19.88
C LYS A 71 10.26 -0.85 -19.71
N THR A 72 10.39 0.24 -20.45
CA THR A 72 9.36 1.28 -20.54
C THR A 72 8.87 1.38 -21.96
N GLU A 73 7.56 1.31 -22.14
CA GLU A 73 6.93 1.39 -23.44
C GLU A 73 5.85 2.47 -23.47
N ARG A 74 5.72 3.13 -24.62
CA ARG A 74 4.67 4.12 -24.85
C ARG A 74 3.45 3.42 -25.45
N ILE A 75 2.36 3.42 -24.70
CA ILE A 75 1.15 2.66 -25.03
C ILE A 75 -0.05 3.60 -25.02
N ARG A 76 -1.08 3.31 -25.80
CA ARG A 76 -2.31 4.09 -25.81
C ARG A 76 -3.17 3.82 -24.57
N ILE A 77 -3.78 4.88 -24.04
CA ILE A 77 -4.77 4.79 -22.98
C ILE A 77 -6.14 4.62 -23.63
N LEU A 78 -6.86 3.58 -23.21
CA LEU A 78 -8.22 3.31 -23.67
C LEU A 78 -9.23 4.04 -22.80
N ASP A 79 -9.16 3.82 -21.48
CA ASP A 79 -10.13 4.36 -20.54
C ASP A 79 -9.59 4.55 -19.12
N VAL A 80 -10.32 5.32 -18.30
CA VAL A 80 -10.11 5.44 -16.84
C VAL A 80 -11.17 4.61 -16.12
N GLU A 81 -10.72 3.57 -15.41
CA GLU A 81 -11.60 2.61 -14.73
C GLU A 81 -11.94 3.05 -13.31
N SER A 82 -10.95 3.55 -12.55
CA SER A 82 -11.16 3.91 -11.15
C SER A 82 -10.28 5.08 -10.72
N ASN A 83 -10.84 5.94 -9.87
CA ASN A 83 -10.11 7.05 -9.28
C ASN A 83 -10.44 7.14 -7.78
N ALA A 84 -9.40 7.05 -6.95
CA ALA A 84 -9.54 7.09 -5.49
C ALA A 84 -10.07 8.44 -4.96
N ALA A 85 -9.86 9.54 -5.68
CA ALA A 85 -10.24 10.87 -5.20
C ALA A 85 -11.76 11.11 -5.29
N ASN A 86 -12.40 10.74 -6.40
CA ASN A 86 -13.82 10.92 -6.62
C ASN A 86 -14.32 10.00 -7.76
N LYS A 87 -15.48 9.38 -7.57
CA LYS A 87 -16.17 8.57 -8.60
C LYS A 87 -16.56 9.40 -9.83
N GLU A 88 -16.85 10.69 -9.66
CA GLU A 88 -17.19 11.56 -10.79
C GLU A 88 -16.00 11.74 -11.75
N PHE A 89 -14.77 11.61 -11.26
CA PHE A 89 -13.58 11.66 -12.12
C PHE A 89 -13.49 10.43 -13.03
N THR A 90 -13.94 9.27 -12.56
CA THR A 90 -14.09 8.08 -13.41
C THR A 90 -15.15 8.29 -14.49
N ARG A 91 -16.27 8.95 -14.20
CA ARG A 91 -17.32 9.20 -15.21
C ARG A 91 -16.86 10.16 -16.29
N ARG A 92 -16.16 11.22 -15.89
CA ARG A 92 -15.65 12.28 -16.77
C ARG A 92 -14.28 11.95 -17.41
N LYS A 93 -13.75 10.75 -17.15
CA LYS A 93 -12.45 10.28 -17.67
C LYS A 93 -11.28 11.19 -17.31
N ILE A 94 -11.24 11.66 -16.06
CA ILE A 94 -10.20 12.55 -15.55
C ILE A 94 -9.04 11.73 -14.97
N MET A 95 -7.85 11.95 -15.53
CA MET A 95 -6.60 11.31 -15.14
C MET A 95 -5.89 12.10 -14.04
N THR A 96 -5.79 11.51 -12.85
CA THR A 96 -5.01 12.03 -11.72
C THR A 96 -3.97 11.02 -11.29
N LYS A 97 -3.02 11.45 -10.44
CA LYS A 97 -2.12 10.53 -9.74
C LYS A 97 -2.94 9.47 -9.00
N GLY A 98 -2.58 8.21 -9.17
CA GLY A 98 -3.25 7.06 -8.55
C GLY A 98 -4.53 6.60 -9.24
N ALA A 99 -4.89 7.17 -10.40
CA ALA A 99 -6.00 6.64 -11.18
C ALA A 99 -5.60 5.30 -11.82
N LEU A 100 -6.53 4.35 -11.82
CA LEU A 100 -6.46 3.08 -12.53
C LEU A 100 -6.95 3.31 -13.96
N ILE A 101 -6.09 3.02 -14.92
CA ILE A 101 -6.35 3.16 -16.35
C ILE A 101 -6.31 1.81 -17.05
N SER A 102 -7.12 1.68 -18.09
CA SER A 102 -7.10 0.59 -19.06
C SER A 102 -6.21 0.99 -20.23
N THR A 103 -5.23 0.14 -20.54
CA THR A 103 -4.27 0.32 -21.64
C THR A 103 -4.31 -0.92 -22.54
N GLU A 104 -3.70 -0.84 -23.72
CA GLU A 104 -3.68 -1.95 -24.69
C GLU A 104 -3.07 -3.25 -24.12
N LYS A 105 -2.15 -3.15 -23.15
CA LYS A 105 -1.53 -4.31 -22.49
C LYS A 105 -2.24 -4.78 -21.22
N GLY A 106 -3.21 -4.01 -20.72
CA GLY A 106 -3.92 -4.30 -19.48
C GLY A 106 -4.06 -3.09 -18.56
N TYR A 107 -4.23 -3.35 -17.26
CA TYR A 107 -4.48 -2.32 -16.27
C TYR A 107 -3.17 -1.72 -15.73
N ALA A 108 -3.18 -0.39 -15.56
CA ALA A 108 -2.04 0.33 -15.02
C ALA A 108 -2.49 1.45 -14.07
N VAL A 109 -1.63 1.82 -13.13
CA VAL A 109 -1.87 2.91 -12.18
C VAL A 109 -0.95 4.08 -12.51
N ILE A 110 -1.52 5.27 -12.64
CA ILE A 110 -0.76 6.50 -12.89
C ILE A 110 0.07 6.87 -11.66
N THR A 111 1.37 7.09 -11.83
CA THR A 111 2.30 7.39 -10.72
C THR A 111 2.63 8.88 -10.59
N ASN A 112 2.69 9.61 -11.71
CA ASN A 112 3.09 11.01 -11.74
C ASN A 112 1.90 11.98 -11.62
N ARG A 113 2.14 13.31 -11.68
CA ARG A 113 1.08 14.33 -11.61
C ARG A 113 0.94 15.04 -12.97
N PRO A 114 -0.02 14.61 -13.83
CA PRO A 114 -0.11 15.10 -15.20
C PRO A 114 -0.27 16.62 -15.33
N GLY A 115 -0.92 17.26 -14.36
CA GLY A 115 -1.10 18.71 -14.34
C GLY A 115 0.14 19.55 -13.97
N GLN A 116 1.24 18.92 -13.55
CA GLN A 116 2.52 19.58 -13.22
C GLN A 116 3.64 19.17 -14.17
N ASP A 117 3.63 17.90 -14.60
CA ASP A 117 4.72 17.29 -15.37
C ASP A 117 4.42 17.30 -16.89
N GLY A 118 3.14 17.32 -17.28
CA GLY A 118 2.71 17.47 -18.67
C GLY A 118 2.61 16.18 -19.49
N PHE A 119 3.03 15.04 -18.94
CA PHE A 119 2.92 13.70 -19.53
C PHE A 119 2.37 12.73 -18.48
N ILE A 120 2.14 11.46 -18.87
CA ILE A 120 1.59 10.43 -17.99
C ILE A 120 2.57 9.26 -17.91
N GLN A 121 2.92 8.89 -16.68
CA GLN A 121 3.68 7.68 -16.36
C GLN A 121 2.79 6.75 -15.55
N ALA A 122 2.89 5.45 -15.83
CA ALA A 122 2.14 4.43 -15.11
C ALA A 122 2.98 3.18 -14.89
N VAL A 123 2.53 2.39 -13.91
CA VAL A 123 3.09 1.07 -13.57
C VAL A 123 1.96 0.05 -13.78
N PRO A 124 2.22 -1.09 -14.44
CA PRO A 124 1.22 -2.13 -14.62
C PRO A 124 0.77 -2.62 -13.25
N THR A 125 -0.51 -2.92 -13.12
CA THR A 125 -1.06 -3.51 -11.91
C THR A 125 -1.76 -4.80 -12.29
N GLN A 126 -1.38 -5.90 -11.63
CA GLN A 126 -2.07 -7.17 -11.77
C GLN A 126 -3.45 -7.05 -11.12
N PHE A 127 -4.43 -6.62 -11.91
CA PHE A 127 -5.84 -6.81 -11.61
C PHE A 127 -6.30 -8.07 -12.33
N ASP A 128 -6.07 -9.23 -11.71
CA ASP A 128 -6.68 -10.46 -12.18
C ASP A 128 -8.18 -10.40 -11.80
N VAL A 129 -9.01 -10.08 -12.80
CA VAL A 129 -10.46 -9.99 -12.65
C VAL A 129 -11.01 -11.31 -12.09
N GLU A 130 -10.47 -12.44 -12.53
CA GLU A 130 -10.83 -13.78 -12.09
C GLU A 130 -10.56 -14.00 -10.59
N SER A 131 -9.38 -13.63 -10.11
CA SER A 131 -9.03 -13.76 -8.68
C SER A 131 -9.92 -12.86 -7.80
N THR A 132 -10.29 -11.69 -8.29
CA THR A 132 -11.15 -10.74 -7.59
C THR A 132 -12.61 -11.22 -7.54
N GLN A 133 -13.11 -11.80 -8.64
CA GLN A 133 -14.42 -12.46 -8.67
C GLN A 133 -14.46 -13.65 -7.70
N GLN A 134 -13.43 -14.50 -7.67
CA GLN A 134 -13.36 -15.62 -6.73
C GLN A 134 -13.31 -15.16 -5.26
N ARG A 135 -12.56 -14.08 -4.94
CA ARG A 135 -12.52 -13.46 -3.61
C ARG A 135 -13.88 -12.90 -3.17
N THR A 136 -14.60 -12.25 -4.07
CA THR A 136 -15.94 -11.69 -3.76
C THR A 136 -17.01 -12.78 -3.60
N ILE A 137 -16.99 -13.81 -4.44
CA ILE A 137 -17.89 -14.98 -4.35
C ILE A 137 -17.63 -15.74 -3.05
N SER A 138 -16.38 -16.02 -2.71
CA SER A 138 -16.00 -16.71 -1.46
C SER A 138 -16.36 -15.88 -0.22
N ALA A 139 -16.16 -14.56 -0.24
CA ALA A 139 -16.60 -13.67 0.84
C ALA A 139 -18.12 -13.67 1.03
N LYS A 140 -18.91 -13.65 -0.06
CA LYS A 140 -20.37 -13.79 -0.02
C LYS A 140 -20.78 -15.16 0.55
N LYS A 141 -20.13 -16.26 0.14
CA LYS A 141 -20.39 -17.62 0.66
C LYS A 141 -20.11 -17.71 2.16
N LYS A 142 -18.98 -17.18 2.63
CA LYS A 142 -18.62 -17.12 4.06
C LYS A 142 -19.60 -16.27 4.88
N LYS A 143 -20.08 -15.15 4.33
CA LYS A 143 -21.13 -14.33 4.97
C LYS A 143 -22.47 -15.06 5.06
N ARG A 144 -22.87 -15.82 4.04
CA ARG A 144 -24.09 -16.66 4.07
C ARG A 144 -23.99 -17.78 5.12
N GLN A 145 -22.86 -18.46 5.21
CA GLN A 145 -22.64 -19.52 6.20
C GLN A 145 -22.70 -18.99 7.64
N THR A 146 -22.06 -17.85 7.92
CA THR A 146 -22.11 -17.23 9.26
C THR A 146 -23.52 -16.77 9.65
N LEU A 147 -24.30 -16.28 8.68
CA LEU A 147 -25.72 -15.95 8.91
C LEU A 147 -26.59 -17.19 9.16
N GLN A 148 -26.33 -18.31 8.47
CA GLN A 148 -27.03 -19.58 8.70
C GLN A 148 -26.70 -20.16 10.08
N VAL A 149 -25.43 -20.15 10.50
CA VAL A 149 -25.02 -20.60 11.84
C VAL A 149 -25.68 -19.75 12.93
N LYS A 150 -25.78 -18.42 12.74
CA LYS A 150 -26.51 -17.54 13.68
C LYS A 150 -28.02 -17.82 13.72
N LYS A 151 -28.63 -18.15 12.58
CA LYS A 151 -30.07 -18.47 12.51
C LYS A 151 -30.38 -19.81 13.22
N VAL A 152 -29.51 -20.81 13.07
CA VAL A 152 -29.63 -22.10 13.77
C VAL A 152 -29.36 -21.96 15.28
N GLY A 153 -28.40 -21.13 15.68
CA GLY A 153 -28.12 -20.85 17.10
C GLY A 153 -29.23 -20.07 17.85
N SER A 154 -30.15 -19.41 17.13
CA SER A 154 -31.32 -18.76 17.73
C SER A 154 -32.54 -19.68 17.91
N ALA A 155 -32.49 -20.89 17.34
CA ALA A 155 -33.56 -21.90 17.45
C ALA A 155 -33.33 -22.91 18.59
N ALA A 156 -32.18 -22.87 19.29
CA ALA A 156 -31.95 -23.60 20.52
C ALA A 156 -32.44 -22.75 21.72
N GLY A 157 -33.46 -23.26 22.41
CA GLY A 157 -34.33 -22.52 23.31
C GLY A 157 -33.63 -21.82 24.48
N THR A 158 -34.14 -20.62 24.78
CA THR A 158 -33.87 -19.92 26.03
C THR A 158 -34.62 -20.63 27.16
N GLN A 159 -33.93 -21.41 27.97
CA GLN A 159 -34.46 -21.83 29.27
C GLN A 159 -34.48 -20.60 30.20
N LYS A 160 -35.67 -20.18 30.63
CA LYS A 160 -35.88 -19.21 31.71
C LYS A 160 -35.14 -19.69 32.96
N LYS A 161 -34.17 -18.90 33.45
CA LYS A 161 -33.66 -19.08 34.82
C LYS A 161 -34.71 -18.59 35.82
N PRO A 162 -35.01 -19.36 36.89
CA PRO A 162 -35.94 -18.94 37.92
C PRO A 162 -35.34 -17.82 38.78
N SER A 163 -36.22 -16.92 39.20
CA SER A 163 -35.98 -15.76 40.05
C SER A 163 -35.44 -16.17 41.43
N THR A 164 -34.26 -15.67 41.79
CA THR A 164 -33.81 -15.60 43.18
C THR A 164 -33.43 -14.17 43.54
N THR A 165 -34.08 -13.70 44.60
CA THR A 165 -34.04 -12.39 45.24
C THR A 165 -32.61 -11.99 45.66
N LYS A 166 -32.19 -10.73 45.40
CA LYS A 166 -31.35 -9.93 46.32
C LYS A 166 -31.13 -8.47 45.86
N LYS A 167 -31.59 -7.56 46.73
CA LYS A 167 -31.04 -6.27 47.19
C LYS A 167 -30.79 -5.08 46.22
N PRO A 168 -30.94 -3.83 46.72
CA PRO A 168 -31.06 -2.61 45.93
C PRO A 168 -29.73 -2.13 45.31
N VAL A 169 -29.90 -1.40 44.20
CA VAL A 169 -28.88 -0.92 43.27
C VAL A 169 -27.87 0.03 43.93
N ALA A 170 -26.60 -0.39 43.98
CA ALA A 170 -25.47 0.49 44.17
C ALA A 170 -24.92 0.96 42.81
N LYS A 171 -24.68 2.27 42.72
CA LYS A 171 -24.15 3.05 41.59
C LYS A 171 -22.95 2.38 40.91
N ALA A 172 -23.02 2.18 39.59
CA ALA A 172 -21.93 1.61 38.79
C ALA A 172 -20.70 2.54 38.74
N PRO A 173 -19.49 2.08 39.13
CA PRO A 173 -18.25 2.80 38.86
C PRO A 173 -17.74 2.52 37.44
N ALA A 174 -17.03 3.51 36.88
CA ALA A 174 -16.58 3.58 35.49
C ALA A 174 -15.65 2.43 35.06
N LYS A 175 -15.80 1.97 33.80
CA LYS A 175 -14.90 0.99 33.17
C LYS A 175 -13.48 1.57 32.98
N PRO A 176 -12.40 0.90 33.42
CA PRO A 176 -11.04 1.27 33.06
C PRO A 176 -10.67 0.82 31.63
N LYS A 177 -9.84 1.64 30.94
CA LYS A 177 -9.29 1.38 29.60
C LYS A 177 -8.45 0.09 29.57
N PRO A 178 -8.52 -0.74 28.52
CA PRO A 178 -7.68 -1.92 28.40
C PRO A 178 -6.24 -1.54 28.03
N ALA A 179 -5.28 -1.99 28.85
CA ALA A 179 -3.84 -1.92 28.59
C ALA A 179 -3.40 -3.04 27.62
N ALA A 180 -2.44 -2.72 26.76
CA ALA A 180 -1.85 -3.61 25.77
C ALA A 180 -1.03 -4.73 26.42
N LYS A 181 -1.22 -5.99 25.98
CA LYS A 181 -0.34 -7.12 26.29
C LYS A 181 0.51 -7.48 25.07
N LYS A 182 1.83 -7.53 25.27
CA LYS A 182 2.80 -8.22 24.40
C LYS A 182 2.56 -9.74 24.45
N PRO A 183 2.69 -10.49 23.35
CA PRO A 183 2.70 -11.95 23.38
C PRO A 183 4.12 -12.51 23.48
N GLU A 184 4.31 -13.48 24.38
CA GLU A 184 5.41 -14.46 24.35
C GLU A 184 4.88 -15.84 23.87
N PRO A 185 5.74 -16.70 23.29
CA PRO A 185 5.33 -17.83 22.46
C PRO A 185 5.14 -19.14 23.25
N LYS A 186 4.26 -20.02 22.76
CA LYS A 186 4.20 -21.43 23.15
C LYS A 186 4.12 -22.31 21.90
N ALA A 187 4.73 -23.47 22.01
CA ALA A 187 5.17 -24.36 20.93
C ALA A 187 4.27 -25.60 20.73
N VAL A 188 4.53 -26.27 19.60
CA VAL A 188 4.46 -27.72 19.28
C VAL A 188 3.26 -28.25 18.45
N ALA A 189 3.64 -28.94 17.35
CA ALA A 189 3.00 -30.03 16.56
C ALA A 189 1.71 -29.74 15.77
N ASP A 190 1.46 -30.20 14.53
CA ASP A 190 2.15 -31.05 13.55
C ASP A 190 1.50 -30.83 12.16
N GLU A 191 2.16 -31.36 11.10
CA GLU A 191 1.71 -31.59 9.71
C GLU A 191 1.90 -30.49 8.63
N VAL A 192 3.01 -30.58 7.89
CA VAL A 192 3.20 -30.03 6.52
C VAL A 192 4.00 -31.06 5.69
N PRO A 193 3.65 -31.30 4.40
CA PRO A 193 4.14 -32.42 3.61
C PRO A 193 5.58 -32.28 3.08
N THR A 194 6.11 -33.45 2.77
CA THR A 194 7.40 -33.82 2.20
C THR A 194 7.71 -33.16 0.84
N ALA A 195 8.91 -32.58 0.71
CA ALA A 195 9.62 -32.45 -0.56
C ALA A 195 11.13 -32.49 -0.29
N VAL A 196 11.74 -33.65 -0.61
CA VAL A 196 13.18 -33.90 -0.60
C VAL A 196 13.75 -33.39 -1.92
N VAL A 197 14.74 -32.48 -1.85
CA VAL A 197 15.74 -32.27 -2.91
C VAL A 197 17.05 -31.90 -2.19
N ASP A 198 17.95 -32.87 -2.08
CA ASP A 198 19.33 -32.65 -1.68
C ASP A 198 20.11 -32.03 -2.85
N ALA A 199 20.78 -30.90 -2.60
CA ALA A 199 21.72 -30.30 -3.53
C ALA A 199 22.96 -29.83 -2.76
N ASP A 200 24.12 -30.39 -3.12
CA ASP A 200 25.42 -30.07 -2.57
C ASP A 200 25.79 -28.60 -2.82
N ILE A 201 26.15 -27.86 -1.77
CA ILE A 201 26.63 -26.48 -1.90
C ILE A 201 28.15 -26.51 -2.10
N THR A 202 28.59 -26.14 -3.32
CA THR A 202 30.01 -25.97 -3.63
C THR A 202 30.39 -24.49 -3.51
N VAL A 203 31.38 -24.16 -2.69
CA VAL A 203 31.93 -22.79 -2.58
C VAL A 203 33.37 -22.79 -3.10
N SER A 204 33.68 -21.90 -4.06
CA SER A 204 35.01 -21.75 -4.63
C SER A 204 35.76 -20.58 -3.98
N TYR A 205 37.03 -20.78 -3.63
CA TYR A 205 37.91 -19.70 -3.17
C TYR A 205 39.37 -19.97 -3.55
N LYS A 206 40.04 -18.97 -4.13
CA LYS A 206 41.42 -19.04 -4.63
C LYS A 206 41.71 -20.30 -5.48
N GLY A 207 40.80 -20.63 -6.39
CA GLY A 207 40.96 -21.75 -7.32
C GLY A 207 40.79 -23.14 -6.72
N LYS A 208 40.34 -23.27 -5.46
CA LYS A 208 40.00 -24.55 -4.83
C LYS A 208 38.53 -24.58 -4.43
N ASN A 209 37.88 -25.72 -4.70
CA ASN A 209 36.47 -25.94 -4.42
C ASN A 209 36.31 -26.79 -3.16
N TYR A 210 35.48 -26.33 -2.24
CA TYR A 210 35.15 -27.05 -1.01
C TYR A 210 33.71 -27.54 -1.08
N LYS A 211 33.52 -28.85 -0.95
CA LYS A 211 32.20 -29.52 -0.91
C LYS A 211 31.81 -29.75 0.54
N PHE A 212 30.56 -29.44 0.88
CA PHE A 212 30.01 -29.67 2.20
C PHE A 212 28.70 -30.45 2.09
N ASP A 213 28.65 -31.61 2.74
CA ASP A 213 27.56 -32.58 2.59
C ASP A 213 26.31 -32.26 3.44
N LYS A 214 26.32 -31.20 4.26
CA LYS A 214 25.15 -30.80 5.10
C LYS A 214 25.01 -29.28 5.21
N LYS A 215 23.76 -28.79 5.24
CA LYS A 215 23.42 -27.38 5.51
C LYS A 215 24.00 -26.93 6.86
N ILE A 216 24.83 -25.88 6.85
CA ILE A 216 25.42 -25.31 8.08
C ILE A 216 24.32 -24.58 8.87
N THR A 217 23.92 -25.12 10.02
CA THR A 217 22.96 -24.49 10.94
C THR A 217 23.69 -23.61 11.97
N MET A 218 23.00 -22.59 12.51
CA MET A 218 23.56 -21.65 13.50
C MET A 218 24.05 -22.31 14.80
N ALA A 219 23.60 -23.54 15.09
CA ALA A 219 24.07 -24.34 16.23
C ALA A 219 25.52 -24.81 16.04
N ALA A 220 25.90 -25.23 14.83
CA ALA A 220 27.25 -25.74 14.53
C ALA A 220 28.34 -24.66 14.63
N LEU A 221 28.01 -23.39 14.40
CA LEU A 221 28.94 -22.25 14.59
C LEU A 221 29.30 -22.03 16.07
N LYS A 222 28.40 -22.41 17.00
CA LYS A 222 28.56 -22.21 18.44
C LYS A 222 29.53 -23.22 19.07
N GLU A 223 29.68 -24.40 18.48
CA GLU A 223 30.50 -25.52 18.98
C GLU A 223 31.99 -25.49 18.56
N LYS A 224 32.49 -24.37 18.01
CA LYS A 224 33.92 -24.15 17.68
C LYS A 224 34.59 -25.19 16.75
N LYS A 225 33.85 -26.04 16.02
CA LYS A 225 34.40 -26.93 14.98
C LYS A 225 34.41 -26.30 13.57
N VAL A 226 34.82 -25.04 13.46
CA VAL A 226 34.98 -24.35 12.16
C VAL A 226 36.26 -23.51 12.21
N PRO A 227 37.10 -23.50 11.15
CA PRO A 227 38.34 -22.73 11.12
C PRO A 227 38.11 -21.22 11.34
N LYS A 228 39.03 -20.61 12.11
CA LYS A 228 38.95 -19.24 12.67
C LYS A 228 38.60 -18.15 11.64
N ILE A 229 39.08 -18.30 10.42
CA ILE A 229 38.86 -17.38 9.27
C ILE A 229 37.37 -17.18 8.92
N VAL A 230 36.52 -18.18 9.13
CA VAL A 230 35.07 -18.09 8.81
C VAL A 230 34.31 -17.34 9.91
N LYS A 231 34.80 -17.39 11.15
CA LYS A 231 34.18 -16.66 12.27
C LYS A 231 34.41 -15.17 12.18
N ASP A 232 35.62 -14.76 11.79
CA ASP A 232 36.02 -13.36 11.76
C ASP A 232 35.23 -12.56 10.70
N LYS A 233 34.95 -13.16 9.52
CA LYS A 233 34.16 -12.50 8.47
C LYS A 233 32.64 -12.46 8.72
N VAL A 234 32.07 -13.39 9.50
CA VAL A 234 30.64 -13.33 9.88
C VAL A 234 30.38 -12.25 10.93
N ALA A 235 31.39 -11.92 11.76
CA ALA A 235 31.34 -10.79 12.68
C ALA A 235 31.38 -9.44 11.92
N GLU A 236 32.25 -9.32 10.91
CA GLU A 236 32.39 -8.12 10.07
C GLU A 236 31.09 -7.79 9.30
N VAL A 237 30.37 -8.81 8.81
CA VAL A 237 29.06 -8.63 8.14
C VAL A 237 27.94 -8.20 9.10
N ARG A 238 28.05 -8.52 10.41
CA ARG A 238 27.06 -8.09 11.41
C ARG A 238 27.20 -6.61 11.77
N GLU A 239 28.41 -6.08 11.88
CA GLU A 239 28.64 -4.66 12.12
C GLU A 239 28.16 -3.79 10.94
N PHE A 240 28.33 -4.29 9.72
CA PHE A 240 27.86 -3.60 8.51
C PHE A 240 26.33 -3.51 8.41
N LYS A 241 25.59 -4.46 9.01
CA LYS A 241 24.12 -4.50 8.92
C LYS A 241 23.42 -3.70 10.02
N THR A 242 24.15 -3.30 11.07
CA THR A 242 23.67 -2.36 12.10
C THR A 242 23.89 -0.88 11.74
N TRP A 243 24.59 -0.60 10.65
CA TRP A 243 24.80 0.75 10.12
C TRP A 243 23.92 1.02 8.90
N LYS A 244 22.65 1.36 9.12
CA LYS A 244 21.82 2.30 8.33
C LYS A 244 20.42 2.40 8.90
#